data_AF-A0A182W5U8-F1
#
_entry.id   AF-A0A182W5U8-F1
#
_cell.length_a   1.000
_cell.length_b   1.000
_cell.length_c   1.000
_cell.angle_alpha   90.00
_cell.angle_beta   90.00
_cell.angle_gamma   90.00
#
_symmetry.space_group_name_H-M   'P 1'
#
loop_
_entity.id
_entity.type
_entity.pdbx_description
1 polymer ?
#
loop_
_entity_poly.entity_id
_entity_poly.type
_entity_poly.pdbx_seq_one_letter_code
_entity_poly.pdbx_strand_id
1 'polypeptide(L)'
;MMLCIPTLLINGLNHPRVYTIRGENALHIAARYGYYEICIYILEAIGSPLYVAWYQGGETSTTHEVTAKLLELFLNSPERVRYETPLHLAAQYGWECVVRVLISYPQCELKPNRSGLYPKDLICTRAPTSRSTPEIRSAIAELVRKNYYVPLIRTESDLEVPYVGEPFTRQKPPSLRHLSTSVLAPVQQMKAFAGPMTYRQALLFAKLWQNPARMSVVACQGDDTDRPGPSRLDLRFLCPASSRVYDKSNVSQSPGHIVRAFRRLNMRNAMERIGCFLAKAQNVKWKEYWSFLDVYCDLSEPDGLRRFEEYLANQATLLFEPSNNAQIAIGGNIRKIENLYAMHALTHVDIDEQQYPLLARWKKYMLFIMNT
;
A
#
# COMPACT_ATOMS: atom_id res chain seq x y z
N MET A 1 22.68 20.50 15.89
CA MET A 1 23.57 20.19 17.03
C MET A 1 22.91 20.35 18.41
N MET A 2 21.59 20.60 18.52
CA MET A 2 20.93 20.93 19.81
C MET A 2 20.25 19.76 20.56
N LEU A 3 20.24 18.55 19.98
CA LEU A 3 19.57 17.37 20.58
C LEU A 3 20.54 16.26 21.03
N CYS A 4 21.85 16.54 21.13
CA CYS A 4 22.84 15.61 21.67
C CYS A 4 22.66 15.34 23.18
N ILE A 5 21.58 15.81 23.80
CA ILE A 5 21.27 15.59 25.20
C ILE A 5 19.92 14.85 25.29
N PRO A 6 19.91 13.51 25.29
CA PRO A 6 18.74 12.66 25.50
C PRO A 6 17.98 12.94 26.78
N THR A 7 18.61 13.50 27.80
CA THR A 7 17.93 13.88 29.05
C THR A 7 16.89 15.00 28.85
N LEU A 8 16.96 15.72 27.72
CA LEU A 8 15.94 16.66 27.29
C LEU A 8 14.68 15.91 26.79
N LEU A 9 14.83 14.84 26.01
CA LEU A 9 13.66 14.14 25.47
C LEU A 9 13.13 13.08 26.43
N ILE A 10 14.02 12.35 27.10
CA ILE A 10 13.74 11.13 27.85
C ILE A 10 14.06 11.37 29.33
N ASN A 11 13.19 10.92 30.23
CA ASN A 11 13.43 10.94 31.67
C ASN A 11 14.24 9.71 32.12
N GLY A 12 14.69 9.66 33.38
CA GLY A 12 15.45 8.52 33.94
C GLY A 12 14.70 7.17 33.97
N LEU A 13 13.44 7.12 33.53
CA LEU A 13 12.59 5.92 33.50
C LEU A 13 12.26 5.47 32.07
N ASN A 14 13.05 5.87 31.07
CA ASN A 14 12.79 5.57 29.65
C ASN A 14 11.40 6.03 29.18
N HIS A 15 10.95 7.21 29.64
CA HIS A 15 9.65 7.77 29.28
C HIS A 15 9.81 9.20 28.73
N PRO A 16 8.94 9.63 27.79
CA PRO A 16 8.90 11.02 27.35
C PRO A 16 8.87 12.00 28.52
N ARG A 17 9.80 12.97 28.51
CA ARG A 17 9.87 14.02 29.53
C ARG A 17 8.71 15.00 29.32
N VAL A 18 8.04 15.32 30.43
CA VAL A 18 6.95 16.30 30.49
C VAL A 18 7.51 17.67 30.85
N TYR A 19 7.11 18.69 30.10
CA TYR A 19 7.59 20.07 30.24
C TYR A 19 6.55 21.03 30.81
N THR A 20 5.27 20.77 30.56
CA THR A 20 4.20 21.69 30.95
C THR A 20 3.32 21.11 32.04
N ILE A 21 2.63 21.99 32.79
CA ILE A 21 1.60 21.60 33.76
C ILE A 21 0.46 20.79 33.13
N ARG A 22 0.27 20.92 31.80
CA ARG A 22 -0.70 20.16 31.01
C ARG A 22 -0.23 18.74 30.72
N GLY A 23 0.98 18.36 31.08
CA GLY A 23 1.51 17.03 30.76
C GLY A 23 2.09 16.93 29.34
N GLU A 24 2.42 18.04 28.69
CA GLU A 24 2.92 18.02 27.32
C GLU A 24 4.41 17.64 27.28
N ASN A 25 4.75 16.70 26.41
CA ASN A 25 6.14 16.42 26.04
C ASN A 25 6.62 17.38 24.93
N ALA A 26 7.90 17.30 24.58
CA ALA A 26 8.48 18.14 23.53
C ALA A 26 7.74 18.03 22.18
N LEU A 27 7.25 16.83 21.82
CA LEU A 27 6.52 16.60 20.58
C LEU A 27 5.11 17.23 20.59
N HIS A 28 4.41 17.23 21.71
CA HIS A 28 3.13 17.94 21.86
C HIS A 28 3.30 19.45 21.63
N ILE A 29 4.36 20.04 22.20
CA ILE A 29 4.67 21.46 22.04
C ILE A 29 4.99 21.75 20.57
N ALA A 30 5.88 20.97 19.96
CA ALA A 30 6.22 21.13 18.55
C ALA A 30 4.99 20.98 17.63
N ALA A 31 4.13 20.00 17.89
CA ALA A 31 2.91 19.78 17.12
C ALA A 31 1.85 20.89 17.29
N ARG A 32 1.75 21.47 18.50
CA ARG A 32 0.84 22.60 18.77
C ARG A 32 1.25 23.84 17.97
N TYR A 33 2.53 24.17 17.97
CA TYR A 33 3.05 25.38 17.33
C TYR A 33 3.42 25.20 15.85
N GLY A 34 3.41 23.97 15.35
CA GLY A 34 3.68 23.69 13.93
C GLY A 34 5.17 23.63 13.58
N TYR A 35 6.04 23.35 14.56
CA TYR A 35 7.48 23.23 14.32
C TYR A 35 7.79 21.89 13.64
N TYR A 36 7.58 21.86 12.33
CA TYR A 36 7.72 20.68 11.47
C TYR A 36 9.11 20.04 11.56
N GLU A 37 10.16 20.84 11.43
CA GLU A 37 11.55 20.39 11.46
C GLU A 37 11.88 19.79 12.82
N ILE A 38 11.42 20.43 13.90
CA ILE A 38 11.62 19.94 15.27
C ILE A 38 10.90 18.61 15.47
N CYS A 39 9.70 18.43 14.93
CA CYS A 39 8.99 17.15 14.98
C CYS A 39 9.80 16.03 14.31
N ILE A 40 10.34 16.30 13.12
CA ILE A 40 11.21 15.34 12.41
C ILE A 40 12.44 15.01 13.26
N TYR A 41 13.18 16.02 13.72
CA TYR A 41 14.38 15.80 14.51
C TYR A 41 14.12 15.02 15.79
N ILE A 42 13.01 15.28 16.48
CA ILE A 42 12.62 14.51 17.68
C ILE A 42 12.38 13.04 17.31
N LEU A 43 11.59 12.77 16.27
CA LEU A 43 11.23 11.41 15.87
C LEU A 43 12.41 10.64 15.26
N GLU A 44 13.28 11.29 14.51
CA GLU A 44 14.53 10.71 13.98
C GLU A 44 15.52 10.40 15.11
N ALA A 45 15.68 11.30 16.09
CA ALA A 45 16.53 11.06 17.24
C ALA A 45 16.03 9.86 18.05
N ILE A 46 14.74 9.82 18.37
CA ILE A 46 14.15 8.70 19.14
C ILE A 46 14.10 7.41 18.33
N GLY A 47 13.98 7.50 17.00
CA GLY A 47 13.97 6.35 16.10
C GLY A 47 15.36 5.79 15.79
N SER A 48 16.43 6.47 16.19
CA SER A 48 17.80 6.01 16.00
C SER A 48 18.25 5.11 17.16
N PRO A 49 18.60 3.82 16.91
CA PRO A 49 19.13 2.94 17.94
C PRO A 49 20.41 3.47 18.59
N LEU A 50 21.23 4.20 17.82
CA LEU A 50 22.47 4.81 18.31
C LEU A 50 22.20 5.87 19.38
N TYR A 51 21.11 6.62 19.24
CA TYR A 51 20.72 7.63 20.21
C TYR A 51 20.31 7.02 21.55
N VAL A 52 19.54 5.92 21.48
CA VAL A 52 19.09 5.17 22.65
C VAL A 52 20.27 4.45 23.31
N ALA A 53 21.15 3.83 22.52
CA ALA A 53 22.37 3.19 23.02
C ALA A 53 23.29 4.19 23.73
N TRP A 54 23.48 5.39 23.17
CA TRP A 54 24.27 6.45 23.79
C TRP A 54 23.68 6.88 25.14
N TYR A 55 22.35 6.97 25.26
CA TYR A 55 21.67 7.25 26.52
C TYR A 55 21.77 6.12 27.55
N GLN A 56 21.65 4.86 27.11
CA GLN A 56 21.73 3.68 27.97
C GLN A 56 23.16 3.32 28.40
N GLY A 57 24.18 3.99 27.85
CA GLY A 57 25.59 3.72 28.14
C GLY A 57 26.18 2.55 27.34
N GLY A 58 25.52 2.13 26.25
CA GLY A 58 25.98 1.06 25.36
C GLY A 58 24.86 0.42 24.54
N GLU A 59 25.24 -0.35 23.53
CA GLU A 59 24.29 -1.15 22.75
C GLU A 59 23.92 -2.43 23.53
N THR A 60 22.64 -2.59 23.80
CA THR A 60 22.08 -3.78 24.45
C THR A 60 21.17 -4.51 23.46
N SER A 61 20.90 -5.81 23.69
CA SER A 61 19.93 -6.56 22.88
C SER A 61 18.52 -5.95 22.89
N THR A 62 18.21 -5.09 23.88
CA THR A 62 16.92 -4.43 24.05
C THR A 62 16.82 -3.04 23.42
N THR A 63 17.91 -2.51 22.82
CA THR A 63 17.90 -1.14 22.25
C THR A 63 16.80 -0.96 21.22
N HIS A 64 16.59 -1.92 20.34
CA HIS A 64 15.55 -1.88 19.32
C HIS A 64 14.14 -1.88 19.92
N GLU A 65 13.90 -2.69 20.95
CA GLU A 65 12.61 -2.76 21.66
C GLU A 65 12.32 -1.44 22.39
N VAL A 66 13.33 -0.87 23.05
CA VAL A 66 13.21 0.42 23.75
C VAL A 66 12.99 1.56 22.77
N THR A 67 13.72 1.58 21.65
CA THR A 67 13.54 2.56 20.57
C THR A 67 12.10 2.52 20.04
N ALA A 68 11.59 1.33 19.72
CA ALA A 68 10.22 1.14 19.27
C ALA A 68 9.20 1.58 20.32
N LYS A 69 9.45 1.26 21.60
CA LYS A 69 8.56 1.64 22.70
C LYS A 69 8.55 3.15 22.94
N LEU A 70 9.70 3.80 22.90
CA LEU A 70 9.82 5.25 23.04
C LEU A 70 9.08 5.97 21.91
N LEU A 71 9.25 5.52 20.66
CA LEU A 71 8.49 6.08 19.52
C LEU A 71 6.98 5.95 19.74
N GLU A 72 6.50 4.77 20.15
CA GLU A 72 5.10 4.53 20.49
C GLU A 72 4.61 5.50 21.59
N LEU A 73 5.40 5.67 22.65
CA LEU A 73 5.07 6.58 23.74
C LEU A 73 5.02 8.04 23.28
N PHE A 74 5.98 8.50 22.49
CA PHE A 74 5.98 9.88 22.00
C PHE A 74 4.79 10.19 21.10
N LEU A 75 4.43 9.26 20.20
CA LEU A 75 3.34 9.43 19.25
C LEU A 75 1.95 9.27 19.88
N ASN A 76 1.81 8.39 20.88
CA ASN A 76 0.49 7.99 21.40
C ASN A 76 0.19 8.42 22.84
N SER A 77 1.19 8.93 23.59
CA SER A 77 0.92 9.46 24.93
C SER A 77 0.09 10.74 24.81
N PRO A 78 -1.07 10.83 25.47
CA PRO A 78 -1.87 12.04 25.48
C PRO A 78 -1.43 13.02 26.58
N GLU A 79 -1.77 14.29 26.40
CA GLU A 79 -1.65 15.30 27.45
C GLU A 79 -2.67 15.06 28.58
N ARG A 80 -2.43 15.59 29.78
CA ARG A 80 -3.17 15.20 31.00
C ARG A 80 -4.56 15.81 31.11
N VAL A 81 -4.83 16.96 30.49
CA VAL A 81 -6.06 17.74 30.71
C VAL A 81 -7.20 17.26 29.81
N ARG A 82 -7.02 17.32 28.49
CA ARG A 82 -8.01 16.93 27.46
C ARG A 82 -7.77 15.56 26.88
N TYR A 83 -6.66 14.92 27.25
CA TYR A 83 -6.26 13.63 26.71
C TYR A 83 -6.01 13.68 25.19
N GLU A 84 -5.49 14.81 24.70
CA GLU A 84 -5.14 15.04 23.30
C GLU A 84 -3.71 14.54 23.04
N THR A 85 -3.54 13.68 22.03
CA THR A 85 -2.22 13.25 21.52
C THR A 85 -1.57 14.34 20.64
N PRO A 86 -0.27 14.24 20.30
CA PRO A 86 0.36 15.18 19.38
C PRO A 86 -0.38 15.30 18.04
N LEU A 87 -0.98 14.19 17.57
CA LEU A 87 -1.79 14.18 16.34
C LEU A 87 -3.08 15.01 16.48
N HIS A 88 -3.75 14.97 17.64
CA HIS A 88 -4.91 15.83 17.90
C HIS A 88 -4.53 17.30 17.83
N LEU A 89 -3.41 17.68 18.46
CA LEU A 89 -2.92 19.06 18.46
C LEU A 89 -2.58 19.51 17.03
N ALA A 90 -1.82 18.72 16.27
CA ALA A 90 -1.48 19.05 14.89
C ALA A 90 -2.72 19.24 14.00
N ALA A 91 -3.71 18.34 14.10
CA ALA A 91 -4.97 18.44 13.35
C ALA A 91 -5.83 19.64 13.80
N GLN A 92 -5.90 19.89 15.11
CA GLN A 92 -6.68 20.98 15.71
C GLN A 92 -6.22 22.36 15.26
N TYR A 93 -4.90 22.55 15.08
CA TYR A 93 -4.30 23.82 14.64
C TYR A 93 -4.06 23.90 13.13
N GLY A 94 -4.40 22.85 12.37
CA GLY A 94 -4.35 22.83 10.90
C GLY A 94 -2.94 22.65 10.32
N TRP A 95 -2.05 21.95 11.01
CA TRP A 95 -0.67 21.75 10.57
C TRP A 95 -0.53 20.51 9.68
N GLU A 96 -0.88 20.63 8.39
CA GLU A 96 -0.82 19.52 7.42
C GLU A 96 0.54 18.82 7.39
N CYS A 97 1.64 19.59 7.31
CA CYS A 97 3.00 19.02 7.26
C CYS A 97 3.34 18.19 8.50
N VAL A 98 2.91 18.64 9.69
CA VAL A 98 3.15 17.91 10.95
C VAL A 98 2.28 16.66 11.01
N VAL A 99 1.00 16.75 10.61
CA VAL A 99 0.10 15.59 10.52
C VAL A 99 0.68 14.52 9.59
N ARG A 100 1.21 14.93 8.44
CA ARG A 100 1.85 14.03 7.47
C ARG A 100 3.06 13.30 8.07
N VAL A 101 3.90 14.00 8.84
CA VAL A 101 5.05 13.38 9.52
C VAL A 101 4.59 12.43 10.61
N LEU A 102 3.64 12.81 11.47
CA LEU A 102 3.19 11.91 12.54
C LEU A 102 2.59 10.60 11.98
N ILE A 103 1.81 10.70 10.90
CA ILE A 103 1.15 9.55 10.26
C ILE A 103 2.11 8.71 9.40
N SER A 104 3.30 9.22 9.04
CA SER A 104 4.30 8.43 8.31
C SER A 104 4.87 7.31 9.18
N TYR A 105 4.85 7.47 10.51
CA TYR A 105 5.29 6.44 11.46
C TYR A 105 4.17 5.40 11.72
N PRO A 106 4.44 4.10 11.51
CA PRO A 106 3.44 3.04 11.69
C PRO A 106 2.95 2.90 13.14
N GLN A 107 3.74 3.35 14.12
CA GLN A 107 3.39 3.33 15.54
C GLN A 107 2.36 4.40 15.92
N CYS A 108 2.05 5.38 15.05
CA CYS A 108 1.08 6.43 15.36
C CYS A 108 -0.35 5.89 15.29
N GLU A 109 -1.06 5.93 16.42
CA GLU A 109 -2.43 5.43 16.56
C GLU A 109 -3.47 6.55 16.57
N LEU A 110 -4.60 6.29 15.93
CA LEU A 110 -5.78 7.17 15.97
C LEU A 110 -6.60 6.84 17.22
N LYS A 111 -6.24 7.46 18.36
CA LYS A 111 -6.99 7.35 19.63
C LYS A 111 -8.02 8.47 19.77
N PRO A 112 -9.13 8.25 20.48
CA PRO A 112 -10.01 9.34 20.89
C PRO A 112 -9.45 10.10 22.10
N ASN A 113 -9.82 11.36 22.23
CA ASN A 113 -9.53 12.19 23.40
C ASN A 113 -10.52 11.91 24.56
N ARG A 114 -10.45 12.69 25.66
CA ARG A 114 -11.31 12.53 26.84
C ARG A 114 -12.81 12.69 26.53
N SER A 115 -13.14 13.47 25.51
CA SER A 115 -14.52 13.67 25.03
C SER A 115 -14.97 12.64 23.99
N GLY A 116 -14.16 11.63 23.68
CA GLY A 116 -14.47 10.62 22.64
C GLY A 116 -14.27 11.09 21.20
N LEU A 117 -13.68 12.29 21.00
CA LEU A 117 -13.45 12.87 19.67
C LEU A 117 -12.12 12.38 19.11
N TYR A 118 -12.10 12.04 17.82
CA TYR A 118 -10.87 11.66 17.12
C TYR A 118 -10.20 12.88 16.48
N PRO A 119 -8.92 12.78 16.07
CA PRO A 119 -8.24 13.90 15.39
C PRO A 119 -8.98 14.37 14.12
N LYS A 120 -9.71 13.48 13.44
CA LYS A 120 -10.55 13.80 12.28
C LYS A 120 -11.72 14.73 12.60
N ASP A 121 -12.21 14.71 13.84
CA ASP A 121 -13.37 15.48 14.28
C ASP A 121 -12.94 16.88 14.77
N LEU A 122 -11.65 17.07 15.06
CA LEU A 122 -11.08 18.31 15.59
C LEU A 122 -10.39 19.18 14.53
N ILE A 123 -10.41 18.79 13.26
CA ILE A 123 -9.64 19.43 12.18
C ILE A 123 -9.94 20.94 12.11
N CYS A 124 -8.88 21.75 12.21
CA CYS A 124 -8.91 23.20 12.12
C CYS A 124 -9.87 23.90 13.11
N THR A 125 -10.28 23.24 14.21
CA THR A 125 -11.16 23.84 15.23
C THR A 125 -10.53 25.01 15.98
N ARG A 126 -9.19 25.07 16.05
CA ARG A 126 -8.42 26.19 16.64
C ARG A 126 -7.42 26.82 15.68
N ALA A 127 -7.53 26.51 14.39
CA ALA A 127 -6.66 27.09 13.38
C ALA A 127 -7.04 28.56 13.14
N PRO A 128 -6.06 29.46 12.90
CA PRO A 128 -6.35 30.79 12.38
C PRO A 128 -6.97 30.68 10.98
N THR A 129 -7.69 31.71 10.54
CA THR A 129 -8.39 31.74 9.24
C THR A 129 -7.46 31.39 8.07
N SER A 130 -6.19 31.78 8.12
CA SER A 130 -5.17 31.47 7.11
C SER A 130 -4.86 29.97 6.97
N ARG A 131 -5.02 29.17 8.03
CA ARG A 131 -4.78 27.71 8.03
C ARG A 131 -6.07 26.88 8.09
N SER A 132 -7.22 27.55 8.02
CA SER A 132 -8.53 26.91 8.02
C SER A 132 -9.16 26.94 6.62
N THR A 133 -8.34 26.87 5.57
CA THR A 133 -8.84 26.78 4.20
C THR A 133 -9.48 25.40 3.95
N PRO A 134 -10.47 25.30 3.05
CA PRO A 134 -11.13 24.02 2.76
C PRO A 134 -10.16 22.97 2.21
N GLU A 135 -9.11 23.38 1.49
CA GLU A 135 -8.09 22.49 0.95
C GLU A 135 -7.28 21.82 2.06
N ILE A 136 -6.80 22.58 3.04
CA ILE A 136 -6.05 22.05 4.19
C ILE A 136 -6.94 21.13 5.02
N ARG A 137 -8.19 21.51 5.24
CA ARG A 137 -9.16 20.68 5.96
C ARG A 137 -9.36 19.33 5.27
N SER A 138 -9.54 19.34 3.94
CA SER A 138 -9.67 18.12 3.14
C SER A 138 -8.40 17.27 3.18
N ALA A 139 -7.22 17.89 3.02
CA ALA A 139 -5.94 17.20 3.04
C ALA A 139 -5.69 16.50 4.38
N ILE A 140 -5.91 17.21 5.51
CA ILE A 140 -5.78 16.63 6.85
C ILE A 140 -6.82 15.52 7.07
N ALA A 141 -8.06 15.71 6.61
CA ALA A 141 -9.12 14.71 6.75
C ALA A 141 -8.77 13.40 6.01
N GLU A 142 -8.17 13.51 4.83
CA GLU A 142 -7.71 12.37 4.04
C GLU A 142 -6.54 11.63 4.72
N LEU A 143 -5.57 12.38 5.26
CA LEU A 143 -4.41 11.83 5.96
C LEU A 143 -4.81 11.07 7.24
N VAL A 144 -5.69 11.65 8.05
CA VAL A 144 -6.14 11.11 9.34
C VAL A 144 -7.17 9.98 9.16
N ARG A 145 -7.70 9.78 7.96
CA ARG A 145 -8.66 8.72 7.68
C ARG A 145 -8.02 7.34 7.87
N LYS A 146 -8.76 6.42 8.49
CA LYS A 146 -8.32 5.02 8.62
C LYS A 146 -8.32 4.37 7.23
N ASN A 147 -7.12 4.15 6.70
CA ASN A 147 -6.89 3.61 5.36
C ASN A 147 -6.57 2.11 5.44
N TYR A 148 -7.35 1.33 4.71
CA TYR A 148 -7.17 -0.11 4.59
C TYR A 148 -6.51 -0.45 3.25
N TYR A 149 -5.73 -1.52 3.28
CA TYR A 149 -5.02 -2.06 2.15
C TYR A 149 -5.33 -3.55 2.03
N VAL A 150 -5.42 -4.05 0.81
CA VAL A 150 -5.66 -5.47 0.53
C VAL A 150 -4.39 -6.05 -0.07
N PRO A 151 -3.73 -7.05 0.56
CA PRO A 151 -2.48 -7.62 0.09
C PRO A 151 -2.72 -8.86 -0.79
N LEU A 152 -1.81 -9.09 -1.74
CA LEU A 152 -1.61 -10.36 -2.42
C LEU A 152 -0.39 -11.04 -1.83
N ILE A 153 -0.57 -12.25 -1.31
CA ILE A 153 0.48 -13.02 -0.63
C ILE A 153 0.89 -14.20 -1.51
N ARG A 154 2.21 -14.40 -1.62
CA ARG A 154 2.84 -15.53 -2.33
C ARG A 154 3.87 -16.20 -1.46
N THR A 155 4.07 -17.49 -1.70
CA THR A 155 5.24 -18.22 -1.20
C THR A 155 6.40 -18.06 -2.17
N GLU A 156 7.62 -17.89 -1.66
CA GLU A 156 8.82 -17.76 -2.50
C GLU A 156 9.00 -18.92 -3.49
N SER A 157 8.59 -20.13 -3.12
CA SER A 157 8.75 -21.31 -3.96
C SER A 157 7.73 -21.41 -5.12
N ASP A 158 6.77 -20.47 -5.24
CA ASP A 158 5.64 -20.51 -6.19
C ASP A 158 4.86 -21.86 -6.19
N LEU A 159 5.01 -22.67 -5.13
CA LEU A 159 4.38 -23.98 -4.97
C LEU A 159 2.92 -23.86 -4.53
N GLU A 160 2.60 -22.82 -3.76
CA GLU A 160 1.25 -22.55 -3.30
C GLU A 160 0.54 -21.54 -4.21
N VAL A 161 -0.77 -21.70 -4.36
CA VAL A 161 -1.58 -20.76 -5.14
C VAL A 161 -1.58 -19.40 -4.42
N PRO A 162 -1.31 -18.29 -5.13
CA PRO A 162 -1.41 -16.96 -4.54
C PRO A 162 -2.79 -16.71 -3.97
N TYR A 163 -2.86 -16.11 -2.79
CA TYR A 163 -4.12 -15.77 -2.15
C TYR A 163 -4.17 -14.31 -1.72
N VAL A 164 -5.38 -13.75 -1.75
CA VAL A 164 -5.65 -12.40 -1.28
C VAL A 164 -5.83 -12.45 0.24
N GLY A 165 -5.00 -11.69 0.96
CA GLY A 165 -5.08 -11.62 2.41
C GLY A 165 -6.23 -10.72 2.90
N GLU A 166 -6.45 -10.72 4.21
CA GLU A 166 -7.45 -9.84 4.82
C GLU A 166 -7.05 -8.36 4.71
N PRO A 167 -8.03 -7.44 4.63
CA PRO A 167 -7.76 -6.01 4.68
C PRO A 167 -6.97 -5.63 5.94
N PHE A 168 -5.81 -5.01 5.75
CA PHE A 168 -4.93 -4.60 6.82
C PHE A 168 -4.75 -3.08 6.84
N THR A 169 -4.16 -2.57 7.92
CA THR A 169 -3.80 -1.16 8.08
C THR A 169 -2.30 -1.05 8.30
N ARG A 170 -1.69 0.11 8.06
CA ARG A 170 -0.24 0.31 8.29
C ARG A 170 0.23 -0.09 9.70
N GLN A 171 -0.60 0.13 10.71
CA GLN A 171 -0.33 -0.22 12.12
C GLN A 171 -0.33 -1.73 12.39
N LYS A 172 -1.10 -2.49 11.60
CA LYS A 172 -1.28 -3.93 11.76
C LYS A 172 -1.01 -4.58 10.40
N PRO A 173 0.27 -4.73 10.00
CA PRO A 173 0.61 -5.40 8.76
C PRO A 173 0.12 -6.87 8.78
N PRO A 174 -0.03 -7.51 7.61
CA PRO A 174 -0.40 -8.91 7.55
C PRO A 174 0.66 -9.75 8.26
N SER A 175 0.21 -10.74 9.06
CA SER A 175 1.09 -11.71 9.69
C SER A 175 1.62 -12.69 8.64
N LEU A 176 2.67 -12.28 7.95
CA LEU A 176 3.38 -13.12 6.99
C LEU A 176 4.16 -14.19 7.75
N ARG A 177 4.23 -15.40 7.19
CA ARG A 177 5.08 -16.49 7.68
C ARG A 177 6.53 -16.20 7.32
N HIS A 178 7.10 -15.18 7.96
CA HIS A 178 8.47 -14.78 7.70
C HIS A 178 9.47 -15.59 8.51
N LEU A 179 9.12 -16.12 9.71
CA LEU A 179 10.13 -16.69 10.62
C LEU A 179 9.67 -17.66 11.75
N SER A 180 8.40 -18.09 11.91
CA SER A 180 7.95 -18.48 13.27
C SER A 180 7.20 -19.78 13.56
N THR A 181 7.22 -20.83 12.72
CA THR A 181 6.64 -22.13 13.20
C THR A 181 7.32 -23.41 12.75
N SER A 182 7.95 -23.47 11.58
CA SER A 182 8.72 -24.65 11.19
C SER A 182 9.80 -24.27 10.17
N VAL A 183 10.98 -24.88 10.32
CA VAL A 183 12.13 -24.72 9.40
C VAL A 183 11.80 -25.16 7.96
N LEU A 184 10.68 -25.86 7.77
CA LEU A 184 10.23 -26.43 6.49
C LEU A 184 9.09 -25.65 5.82
N ALA A 185 8.49 -24.64 6.48
CA ALA A 185 7.41 -23.87 5.88
C ALA A 185 7.98 -22.82 4.91
N PRO A 186 7.45 -22.72 3.67
CA PRO A 186 7.92 -21.74 2.71
C PRO A 186 7.64 -20.31 3.20
N VAL A 187 8.62 -19.43 2.99
CA VAL A 187 8.52 -18.01 3.36
C VAL A 187 7.43 -17.34 2.53
N GLN A 188 6.54 -16.62 3.22
CA GLN A 188 5.50 -15.83 2.57
C GLN A 188 5.94 -14.38 2.41
N GLN A 189 5.76 -13.85 1.21
CA GLN A 189 6.02 -12.46 0.87
C GLN A 189 4.76 -11.79 0.31
N MET A 190 4.60 -10.49 0.59
CA MET A 190 3.57 -9.67 -0.02
C MET A 190 4.02 -9.27 -1.43
N LYS A 191 3.40 -9.83 -2.47
CA LYS A 191 3.79 -9.54 -3.85
C LYS A 191 3.20 -8.22 -4.35
N ALA A 192 2.00 -7.87 -3.90
CA ALA A 192 1.33 -6.63 -4.27
C ALA A 192 0.31 -6.21 -3.21
N PHE A 193 -0.16 -4.97 -3.27
CA PHE A 193 -1.29 -4.50 -2.49
C PHE A 193 -2.08 -3.40 -3.20
N ALA A 194 -3.35 -3.30 -2.87
CA ALA A 194 -4.24 -2.24 -3.32
C ALA A 194 -4.72 -1.37 -2.15
N GLY A 195 -4.80 -0.07 -2.34
CA GLY A 195 -5.28 0.90 -1.35
C GLY A 195 -4.65 2.28 -1.58
N PRO A 196 -5.04 3.33 -0.84
CA PRO A 196 -5.89 3.32 0.36
C PRO A 196 -7.38 3.18 0.05
N MET A 197 -8.13 2.54 0.93
CA MET A 197 -9.59 2.41 0.80
C MET A 197 -10.32 2.34 2.16
N THR A 198 -11.65 2.47 2.16
CA THR A 198 -12.48 2.25 3.37
C THR A 198 -12.48 0.77 3.74
N TYR A 199 -12.78 0.43 5.01
CA TYR A 199 -12.90 -0.98 5.42
C TYR A 199 -13.92 -1.75 4.58
N ARG A 200 -15.10 -1.16 4.33
CA ARG A 200 -16.17 -1.77 3.52
C ARG A 200 -15.72 -1.99 2.08
N GLN A 201 -15.07 -0.99 1.48
CA GLN A 201 -14.53 -1.10 0.13
C GLN A 201 -13.42 -2.16 0.07
N ALA A 202 -12.54 -2.23 1.06
CA ALA A 202 -11.49 -3.24 1.16
C ALA A 202 -12.04 -4.67 1.25
N LEU A 203 -13.08 -4.87 2.05
CA LEU A 203 -13.72 -6.18 2.15
C LEU A 203 -14.35 -6.62 0.82
N LEU A 204 -15.01 -5.69 0.11
CA LEU A 204 -15.59 -5.97 -1.21
C LEU A 204 -14.50 -6.19 -2.27
N PHE A 205 -13.44 -5.38 -2.25
CA PHE A 205 -12.28 -5.50 -3.14
C PHE A 205 -11.61 -6.86 -2.97
N ALA A 206 -11.31 -7.26 -1.73
CA ALA A 206 -10.72 -8.56 -1.41
C ALA A 206 -11.60 -9.72 -1.88
N LYS A 207 -12.93 -9.63 -1.67
CA LYS A 207 -13.88 -10.65 -2.14
C LYS A 207 -13.89 -10.78 -3.66
N LEU A 208 -13.94 -9.67 -4.39
CA LEU A 208 -13.93 -9.64 -5.86
C LEU A 208 -12.60 -10.12 -6.44
N TRP A 209 -11.50 -9.76 -5.78
CA TRP A 209 -10.17 -10.15 -6.21
C TRP A 209 -9.92 -11.64 -5.97
N GLN A 210 -10.32 -12.18 -4.82
CA GLN A 210 -10.22 -13.63 -4.57
C GLN A 210 -11.17 -14.41 -5.46
N ASN A 211 -12.43 -13.97 -5.56
CA ASN A 211 -13.49 -14.67 -6.27
C ASN A 211 -14.15 -13.73 -7.31
N PRO A 212 -13.91 -13.94 -8.61
CA PRO A 212 -14.59 -13.16 -9.64
C PRO A 212 -16.09 -13.40 -9.55
N ALA A 213 -16.88 -12.36 -9.87
CA ALA A 213 -18.33 -12.37 -9.74
C ALA A 213 -18.93 -13.69 -10.26
N ARG A 214 -19.61 -14.42 -9.36
CA ARG A 214 -20.34 -15.63 -9.72
C ARG A 214 -21.66 -15.19 -10.35
N MET A 215 -22.03 -15.82 -11.46
CA MET A 215 -23.32 -15.56 -12.08
C MET A 215 -24.42 -16.13 -11.20
N SER A 216 -25.52 -15.41 -11.04
CA SER A 216 -26.75 -15.93 -10.45
C SER A 216 -27.58 -16.61 -11.53
N VAL A 217 -28.17 -17.76 -11.21
CA VAL A 217 -29.08 -18.46 -12.12
C VAL A 217 -30.47 -17.88 -11.96
N VAL A 218 -31.08 -17.47 -13.05
CA VAL A 218 -32.46 -16.98 -13.13
C VAL A 218 -33.25 -17.99 -13.96
N ALA A 219 -34.31 -18.53 -13.38
CA ALA A 219 -35.27 -19.33 -14.11
C ALA A 219 -36.31 -18.39 -14.72
N CYS A 220 -36.37 -18.31 -16.05
CA CYS A 220 -37.46 -17.66 -16.75
C CYS A 220 -38.53 -18.73 -17.02
N GLN A 221 -39.76 -18.50 -16.57
CA GLN A 221 -40.91 -19.23 -17.09
C GLN A 221 -41.12 -18.74 -18.52
N GLY A 222 -40.96 -19.62 -19.50
CA GLY A 222 -41.38 -19.32 -20.87
C GLY A 222 -42.91 -19.24 -20.89
N ASP A 223 -43.45 -18.17 -21.45
CA ASP A 223 -44.86 -18.12 -21.86
C ASP A 223 -45.04 -19.09 -23.04
N ASP A 224 -45.11 -20.39 -22.74
CA ASP A 224 -45.53 -21.42 -23.69
C ASP A 224 -47.06 -21.48 -23.67
N THR A 225 -47.72 -20.59 -24.42
CA THR A 225 -49.18 -20.69 -24.66
C THR A 225 -49.55 -21.75 -25.70
N ASP A 226 -48.62 -22.44 -26.35
CA ASP A 226 -48.95 -23.23 -27.55
C ASP A 226 -48.29 -24.62 -27.75
N ARG A 227 -47.73 -25.30 -26.73
CA ARG A 227 -47.32 -26.72 -26.88
C ARG A 227 -47.53 -27.60 -25.64
N PRO A 228 -48.14 -28.80 -25.78
CA PRO A 228 -48.26 -29.77 -24.70
C PRO A 228 -46.96 -30.59 -24.59
N GLY A 229 -46.03 -30.12 -23.76
CA GLY A 229 -44.81 -30.85 -23.37
C GLY A 229 -44.30 -30.34 -22.02
N PRO A 230 -43.48 -31.10 -21.26
CA PRO A 230 -43.02 -30.67 -19.95
C PRO A 230 -42.24 -29.35 -20.06
N SER A 231 -42.73 -28.31 -19.39
CA SER A 231 -42.20 -26.95 -19.42
C SER A 231 -40.70 -26.95 -19.14
N ARG A 232 -39.89 -26.71 -20.17
CA ARG A 232 -38.43 -26.72 -20.05
C ARG A 232 -38.03 -25.39 -19.41
N LEU A 233 -37.66 -25.40 -18.13
CA LEU A 233 -37.15 -24.23 -17.42
C LEU A 233 -36.02 -23.58 -18.23
N ASP A 234 -36.25 -22.37 -18.74
CA ASP A 234 -35.22 -21.60 -19.44
C ASP A 234 -34.31 -20.98 -18.38
N LEU A 235 -33.14 -21.59 -18.20
CA LEU A 235 -32.14 -21.16 -17.22
C LEU A 235 -31.22 -20.14 -17.87
N ARG A 236 -31.33 -18.89 -17.43
CA ARG A 236 -30.44 -17.79 -17.79
C ARG A 236 -29.50 -17.45 -16.64
N PHE A 237 -28.41 -16.78 -16.94
CA PHE A 237 -27.35 -16.46 -16.00
C PHE A 237 -27.16 -14.94 -15.92
N LEU A 238 -27.52 -14.34 -14.80
CA LEU A 238 -27.33 -12.93 -14.55
C LEU A 238 -25.93 -12.70 -13.97
N CYS A 239 -25.18 -11.77 -14.54
CA CYS A 239 -23.95 -11.26 -13.96
C CYS A 239 -24.29 -10.08 -13.04
N PRO A 240 -24.18 -10.21 -11.70
CA PRO A 240 -24.57 -9.14 -10.78
C PRO A 240 -23.72 -7.87 -10.92
N ALA A 241 -22.49 -7.99 -11.43
CA ALA A 241 -21.57 -6.87 -11.60
C ALA A 241 -21.89 -6.00 -12.82
N SER A 242 -22.41 -6.59 -13.90
CA SER A 242 -22.74 -5.86 -15.14
C SER A 242 -24.24 -5.75 -15.39
N SER A 243 -25.06 -6.38 -14.56
CA SER A 243 -26.51 -6.57 -14.75
C SER A 243 -26.89 -7.17 -16.11
N ARG A 244 -25.93 -7.81 -16.81
CA ARG A 244 -26.17 -8.48 -18.10
C ARG A 244 -26.61 -9.92 -17.86
N VAL A 245 -27.59 -10.35 -18.64
CA VAL A 245 -28.09 -11.73 -18.66
C VAL A 245 -27.42 -12.48 -19.80
N TYR A 246 -27.01 -13.72 -19.53
CA TYR A 246 -26.35 -14.63 -20.44
C TYR A 246 -27.16 -15.92 -20.55
N ASP A 247 -27.24 -16.49 -21.74
CA ASP A 247 -27.83 -17.79 -22.03
C ASP A 247 -26.73 -18.85 -22.13
N LYS A 248 -27.11 -20.14 -22.18
CA LYS A 248 -26.15 -21.25 -22.26
C LYS A 248 -25.13 -21.12 -23.40
N SER A 249 -25.48 -20.48 -24.52
CA SER A 249 -24.60 -20.27 -25.68
C SER A 249 -23.54 -19.19 -25.48
N ASN A 250 -23.80 -18.15 -24.67
CA ASN A 250 -22.91 -17.00 -24.50
C ASN A 250 -22.34 -16.85 -23.08
N VAL A 251 -22.66 -17.77 -22.15
CA VAL A 251 -22.10 -17.85 -20.78
C VAL A 251 -20.56 -17.81 -20.75
N SER A 252 -19.89 -18.34 -21.77
CA SER A 252 -18.42 -18.31 -21.90
C SER A 252 -17.87 -16.88 -22.07
N GLN A 253 -18.68 -15.96 -22.59
CA GLN A 253 -18.34 -14.55 -22.76
C GLN A 253 -18.61 -13.71 -21.49
N SER A 254 -19.13 -14.34 -20.43
CA SER A 254 -19.35 -13.64 -19.16
C SER A 254 -18.01 -13.23 -18.51
N PRO A 255 -17.95 -12.06 -17.85
CA PRO A 255 -16.73 -11.58 -17.19
C PRO A 255 -16.13 -12.59 -16.22
N GLY A 256 -16.99 -13.29 -15.44
CA GLY A 256 -16.54 -14.32 -14.51
C GLY A 256 -15.92 -15.54 -15.21
N HIS A 257 -16.42 -15.94 -16.38
CA HIS A 257 -15.84 -17.04 -17.15
C HIS A 257 -14.50 -16.65 -17.77
N ILE A 258 -14.43 -15.46 -18.37
CA ILE A 258 -13.19 -14.90 -18.96
C ILE A 258 -12.10 -14.79 -17.90
N VAL A 259 -12.40 -14.24 -16.72
CA VAL A 259 -11.41 -14.11 -15.64
C VAL A 259 -10.91 -15.48 -15.16
N ARG A 260 -11.78 -16.49 -15.06
CA ARG A 260 -11.35 -17.85 -14.69
C ARG A 260 -10.49 -18.50 -15.78
N ALA A 261 -10.85 -18.32 -17.06
CA ALA A 261 -10.03 -18.81 -18.17
C ALA A 261 -8.65 -18.14 -18.16
N PHE A 262 -8.59 -16.83 -17.95
CA PHE A 262 -7.35 -16.07 -17.83
C PHE A 262 -6.49 -16.57 -16.65
N ARG A 263 -7.07 -16.85 -15.48
CA ARG A 263 -6.34 -17.46 -14.34
C ARG A 263 -5.71 -18.80 -14.68
N ARG A 264 -6.42 -19.65 -15.44
CA ARG A 264 -5.90 -20.96 -15.86
C ARG A 264 -4.74 -20.84 -16.84
N LEU A 265 -4.84 -19.92 -17.80
CA LEU A 265 -3.79 -19.69 -18.79
C LEU A 265 -2.55 -19.02 -18.18
N ASN A 266 -2.76 -18.14 -17.20
CA ASN A 266 -1.72 -17.30 -16.61
C ASN A 266 -1.51 -17.58 -15.12
N MET A 267 -1.24 -18.84 -14.76
CA MET A 267 -1.12 -19.27 -13.35
C MET A 267 -0.11 -18.45 -12.54
N ARG A 268 0.94 -17.93 -13.18
CA ARG A 268 2.04 -17.23 -12.51
C ARG A 268 1.82 -15.76 -12.24
N ASN A 269 0.96 -15.05 -12.97
CA ASN A 269 0.78 -13.59 -12.82
C ASN A 269 -0.67 -13.11 -12.92
N ALA A 270 -1.63 -14.03 -13.09
CA ALA A 270 -3.02 -13.65 -13.27
C ALA A 270 -3.57 -12.85 -12.10
N MET A 271 -3.18 -13.19 -10.86
CA MET A 271 -3.69 -12.50 -9.67
C MET A 271 -3.26 -11.04 -9.61
N GLU A 272 -2.03 -10.72 -10.00
CA GLU A 272 -1.51 -9.35 -10.09
C GLU A 272 -2.21 -8.58 -11.20
N ARG A 273 -2.39 -9.20 -12.37
CA ARG A 273 -3.07 -8.53 -13.49
C ARG A 273 -4.53 -8.24 -13.16
N ILE A 274 -5.23 -9.20 -12.55
CA ILE A 274 -6.61 -9.03 -12.10
C ILE A 274 -6.68 -7.97 -11.00
N GLY A 275 -5.77 -8.00 -10.02
CA GLY A 275 -5.71 -7.02 -8.93
C GLY A 275 -5.48 -5.60 -9.44
N CYS A 276 -4.50 -5.42 -10.34
CA CYS A 276 -4.20 -4.15 -10.98
C CYS A 276 -5.38 -3.63 -11.82
N PHE A 277 -6.01 -4.50 -12.62
CA PHE A 277 -7.21 -4.14 -13.39
C PHE A 277 -8.36 -3.69 -12.47
N LEU A 278 -8.63 -4.45 -11.40
CA LEU A 278 -9.66 -4.09 -10.41
C LEU A 278 -9.34 -2.79 -9.70
N ALA A 279 -8.07 -2.54 -9.37
CA ALA A 279 -7.62 -1.32 -8.74
C ALA A 279 -7.88 -0.11 -9.65
N LYS A 280 -7.48 -0.20 -10.93
CA LYS A 280 -7.77 0.82 -11.95
C LYS A 280 -9.27 1.06 -12.13
N ALA A 281 -10.07 -0.01 -12.24
CA ALA A 281 -11.52 0.08 -12.40
C ALA A 281 -12.24 0.72 -11.19
N GLN A 282 -11.68 0.59 -9.97
CA GLN A 282 -12.25 1.17 -8.75
C GLN A 282 -11.56 2.48 -8.32
N ASN A 283 -10.67 3.02 -9.15
CA ASN A 283 -9.85 4.19 -8.85
C ASN A 283 -9.09 4.07 -7.51
N VAL A 284 -8.51 2.90 -7.28
CA VAL A 284 -7.70 2.57 -6.12
C VAL A 284 -6.25 2.44 -6.57
N LYS A 285 -5.31 2.99 -5.79
CA LYS A 285 -3.89 2.85 -6.12
C LYS A 285 -3.43 1.40 -5.97
N TRP A 286 -2.59 0.99 -6.91
CA TRP A 286 -1.99 -0.34 -6.97
C TRP A 286 -0.50 -0.23 -6.74
N LYS A 287 0.10 -1.18 -6.02
CA LYS A 287 1.54 -1.31 -5.91
C LYS A 287 1.95 -2.77 -5.95
N GLU A 288 2.98 -3.07 -6.73
CA GLU A 288 3.56 -4.40 -6.88
C GLU A 288 5.03 -4.36 -6.50
N TYR A 289 5.52 -5.41 -5.86
CA TYR A 289 6.92 -5.56 -5.51
C TYR A 289 7.72 -6.09 -6.69
N TRP A 290 8.70 -5.31 -7.12
CA TRP A 290 9.62 -5.66 -8.20
C TRP A 290 11.00 -5.94 -7.60
N SER A 291 11.40 -7.22 -7.58
CA SER A 291 12.66 -7.68 -6.98
C SER A 291 13.89 -7.00 -7.59
N PHE A 292 13.87 -6.73 -8.89
CA PHE A 292 14.99 -6.06 -9.57
C PHE A 292 15.13 -4.57 -9.22
N LEU A 293 14.06 -3.93 -8.72
CA LEU A 293 14.08 -2.56 -8.21
C LEU A 293 14.15 -2.49 -6.68
N ASP A 294 13.93 -3.61 -6.00
CA ASP A 294 13.73 -3.73 -4.55
C ASP A 294 12.70 -2.73 -3.98
N VAL A 295 11.62 -2.48 -4.73
CA VAL A 295 10.62 -1.46 -4.38
C VAL A 295 9.21 -1.90 -4.73
N TYR A 296 8.24 -1.44 -3.93
CA TYR A 296 6.81 -1.49 -4.25
C TYR A 296 6.40 -0.28 -5.09
N CYS A 297 6.08 -0.50 -6.36
CA CYS A 297 5.59 0.53 -7.28
C CYS A 297 4.60 -0.02 -8.32
N ASP A 298 3.87 0.87 -8.97
CA ASP A 298 3.20 0.55 -10.22
C ASP A 298 4.14 0.95 -11.37
N LEU A 299 4.63 -0.01 -12.14
CA LEU A 299 5.51 0.28 -13.30
C LEU A 299 4.80 1.10 -14.38
N SER A 300 3.46 1.09 -14.41
CA SER A 300 2.69 1.88 -15.38
C SER A 300 2.54 3.35 -15.00
N GLU A 301 2.93 3.74 -13.79
CA GLU A 301 2.93 5.14 -13.35
C GLU A 301 4.27 5.84 -13.67
N PRO A 302 4.29 7.18 -13.83
CA PRO A 302 5.51 7.94 -14.17
C PRO A 302 6.70 7.71 -13.24
N ASP A 303 6.45 7.54 -11.94
CA ASP A 303 7.51 7.23 -10.97
C ASP A 303 8.08 5.81 -11.16
N GLY A 304 7.25 4.86 -11.58
CA GLY A 304 7.67 3.49 -11.91
C GLY A 304 8.49 3.45 -13.19
N LEU A 305 8.04 4.15 -14.23
CA LEU A 305 8.78 4.29 -15.49
C LEU A 305 10.16 4.90 -15.28
N ARG A 306 10.26 5.97 -14.48
CA ARG A 306 11.53 6.63 -14.15
C ARG A 306 12.52 5.69 -13.45
N ARG A 307 12.06 4.98 -12.42
CA ARG A 307 12.90 4.01 -11.69
C ARG A 307 13.36 2.87 -12.59
N PHE A 308 12.52 2.44 -13.52
CA PHE A 308 12.90 1.38 -14.45
C PHE A 308 13.92 1.87 -15.49
N GLU A 309 13.75 3.09 -16.02
CA GLU A 309 14.74 3.72 -16.89
C GLU A 309 16.12 3.84 -16.20
N GLU A 310 16.13 4.34 -14.95
CA GLU A 310 17.36 4.43 -14.13
C GLU A 310 18.00 3.05 -13.91
N TYR A 311 17.19 2.03 -13.65
CA TYR A 311 17.68 0.65 -13.53
C TYR A 311 18.33 0.15 -14.84
N LEU A 312 17.68 0.37 -15.99
CA LEU A 312 18.21 -0.03 -17.29
C LEU A 312 19.50 0.73 -17.63
N ALA A 313 19.59 2.01 -17.28
CA ALA A 313 20.82 2.81 -17.43
C ALA A 313 21.97 2.19 -16.61
N ASN A 314 21.70 1.82 -15.35
CA ASN A 314 22.69 1.14 -14.50
C ASN A 314 23.09 -0.24 -15.03
N GLN A 315 22.17 -0.99 -15.67
CA GLN A 315 22.52 -2.24 -16.32
C GLN A 315 23.39 -2.01 -17.56
N ALA A 316 23.12 -0.96 -18.33
CA ALA A 316 23.90 -0.64 -19.53
C ALA A 316 25.34 -0.25 -19.19
N THR A 317 25.56 0.51 -18.10
CA THR A 317 26.91 0.87 -17.65
C THR A 317 27.71 -0.34 -17.20
N LEU A 318 27.08 -1.30 -16.51
CA LEU A 318 27.72 -2.54 -16.07
C LEU A 318 28.17 -3.45 -17.21
N LEU A 319 27.51 -3.36 -18.37
CA LEU A 319 27.84 -4.19 -19.54
C LEU A 319 29.07 -3.69 -20.31
N PHE A 320 29.64 -2.51 -19.97
CA PHE A 320 30.80 -1.91 -20.66
C PHE A 320 30.70 -1.84 -22.19
N GLU A 321 29.49 -1.94 -22.75
CA GLU A 321 29.26 -1.89 -24.19
C GLU A 321 28.63 -0.55 -24.58
N PRO A 322 29.38 0.36 -25.22
CA PRO A 322 28.85 1.62 -25.77
C PRO A 322 28.08 1.41 -27.08
N SER A 323 27.81 0.17 -27.48
CA SER A 323 27.21 -0.14 -28.78
C SER A 323 25.68 0.03 -28.74
N ASN A 324 25.14 0.65 -29.80
CA ASN A 324 23.70 0.85 -29.99
C ASN A 324 22.91 -0.47 -30.19
N ASN A 325 23.57 -1.63 -30.02
CA ASN A 325 23.04 -2.99 -30.16
C ASN A 325 23.08 -3.81 -28.85
N ALA A 326 23.59 -3.28 -27.73
CA ALA A 326 23.60 -3.98 -26.46
C ALA A 326 22.18 -4.42 -26.04
N GLN A 327 21.99 -5.71 -25.78
CA GLN A 327 20.70 -6.28 -25.35
C GLN A 327 20.48 -5.98 -23.86
N ILE A 328 20.02 -4.77 -23.57
CA ILE A 328 19.68 -4.37 -22.21
C ILE A 328 18.44 -5.17 -21.79
N ALA A 329 18.56 -5.92 -20.70
CA ALA A 329 17.49 -6.74 -20.15
C ALA A 329 17.56 -6.71 -18.63
N ILE A 330 16.44 -7.03 -17.97
CA ILE A 330 16.42 -7.15 -16.51
C ILE A 330 17.41 -8.23 -16.08
N GLY A 331 18.36 -7.84 -15.24
CA GLY A 331 19.43 -8.68 -14.73
C GLY A 331 20.32 -9.29 -15.82
N GLY A 332 20.51 -8.59 -16.94
CA GLY A 332 21.43 -8.95 -18.02
C GLY A 332 21.03 -10.16 -18.86
N ASN A 333 19.83 -10.71 -18.68
CA ASN A 333 19.37 -11.89 -19.42
C ASN A 333 17.90 -11.71 -19.82
N ILE A 334 17.64 -11.69 -21.13
CA ILE A 334 16.29 -11.49 -21.67
C ILE A 334 15.32 -12.63 -21.34
N ARG A 335 15.84 -13.84 -21.10
CA ARG A 335 15.04 -15.02 -20.73
C ARG A 335 14.61 -15.03 -19.26
N LYS A 336 15.08 -14.07 -18.45
CA LYS A 336 14.61 -13.91 -17.08
C LYS A 336 13.12 -13.58 -17.08
N ILE A 337 12.38 -14.28 -16.24
CA ILE A 337 10.92 -14.21 -16.19
C ILE A 337 10.42 -12.83 -15.77
N GLU A 338 11.23 -12.09 -15.03
CA GLU A 338 10.99 -10.71 -14.64
C GLU A 338 10.79 -9.81 -15.85
N ASN A 339 11.46 -10.07 -16.98
CA ASN A 339 11.24 -9.32 -18.21
C ASN A 339 9.81 -9.54 -18.74
N LEU A 340 9.34 -10.79 -18.74
CA LEU A 340 7.97 -11.11 -19.16
C LEU A 340 6.93 -10.45 -18.24
N TYR A 341 7.17 -10.44 -16.93
CA TYR A 341 6.29 -9.80 -15.97
C TYR A 341 6.23 -8.28 -16.14
N ALA A 342 7.39 -7.63 -16.26
CA ALA A 342 7.46 -6.20 -16.52
C ALA A 342 6.80 -5.84 -17.86
N MET A 343 6.96 -6.70 -18.88
CA MET A 343 6.31 -6.51 -20.17
C MET A 343 4.79 -6.55 -20.05
N HIS A 344 4.25 -7.55 -19.37
CA HIS A 344 2.81 -7.62 -19.12
C HIS A 344 2.27 -6.40 -18.37
N ALA A 345 3.05 -5.83 -17.44
CA ALA A 345 2.68 -4.60 -16.74
C ALA A 345 2.65 -3.37 -17.66
N LEU A 346 3.53 -3.33 -18.66
CA LEU A 346 3.71 -2.20 -19.58
C LEU A 346 3.03 -2.37 -20.95
N THR A 347 2.33 -3.49 -21.19
CA THR A 347 1.66 -3.82 -22.46
C THR A 347 0.85 -2.66 -23.02
N HIS A 348 -0.05 -2.09 -22.21
CA HIS A 348 -0.96 -1.02 -22.59
C HIS A 348 -0.48 0.39 -22.19
N VAL A 349 0.80 0.56 -21.87
CA VAL A 349 1.38 1.83 -21.47
C VAL A 349 2.13 2.44 -22.66
N ASP A 350 1.75 3.64 -23.07
CA ASP A 350 2.48 4.40 -24.08
C ASP A 350 3.71 5.02 -23.43
N ILE A 351 4.89 4.65 -23.92
CA ILE A 351 6.17 5.09 -23.36
C ILE A 351 6.73 6.15 -24.28
N ASP A 352 6.95 7.35 -23.75
CA ASP A 352 7.58 8.44 -24.49
C ASP A 352 9.07 8.13 -24.70
N GLU A 353 9.48 7.98 -25.96
CA GLU A 353 10.86 7.67 -26.34
C GLU A 353 11.82 8.81 -26.03
N GLN A 354 11.34 10.06 -25.96
CA GLN A 354 12.19 11.20 -25.60
C GLN A 354 12.54 11.19 -24.12
N GLN A 355 11.59 10.78 -23.28
CA GLN A 355 11.76 10.77 -21.83
C GLN A 355 12.39 9.47 -21.33
N TYR A 356 12.08 8.33 -21.95
CA TYR A 356 12.49 6.98 -21.50
C TYR A 356 13.07 6.14 -22.66
N PRO A 357 14.24 6.53 -23.20
CA PRO A 357 14.81 5.91 -24.40
C PRO A 357 15.22 4.43 -24.20
N LEU A 358 15.80 4.07 -23.06
CA LEU A 358 16.25 2.69 -22.81
C LEU A 358 15.07 1.75 -22.58
N LEU A 359 14.06 2.21 -21.85
CA LEU A 359 12.84 1.47 -21.59
C LEU A 359 12.03 1.24 -22.87
N ALA A 360 11.89 2.26 -23.71
CA ALA A 360 11.24 2.12 -25.01
C ALA A 360 11.95 1.09 -25.90
N ARG A 361 13.28 1.11 -25.92
CA ARG A 361 14.09 0.14 -26.66
C ARG A 361 13.93 -1.27 -26.11
N TRP A 362 14.00 -1.44 -24.78
CA TRP A 362 13.76 -2.73 -24.12
C TRP A 362 12.36 -3.28 -24.45
N LYS A 363 11.32 -2.44 -24.40
CA LYS A 363 9.94 -2.84 -24.72
C LYS A 363 9.81 -3.32 -26.17
N LYS A 364 10.39 -2.60 -27.14
CA LYS A 364 10.41 -3.00 -28.56
C LYS A 364 11.10 -4.36 -28.75
N TYR A 365 12.24 -4.56 -28.10
CA TYR A 365 13.00 -5.80 -28.20
C TYR A 365 12.23 -7.00 -27.62
N MET A 366 11.59 -6.82 -26.47
CA MET A 366 10.75 -7.85 -25.87
C MET A 366 9.52 -8.19 -26.73
N LEU A 367 8.87 -7.20 -27.34
CA LEU A 367 7.74 -7.44 -28.25
C LEU A 367 8.16 -8.24 -29.48
N PHE A 368 9.34 -7.94 -30.03
CA PHE A 368 9.90 -8.73 -31.12
C PHE A 368 10.06 -10.20 -30.73
N ILE A 369 10.69 -10.47 -29.58
CA ILE A 369 10.92 -11.83 -29.08
C ILE A 369 9.62 -12.59 -28.80
N MET A 370 8.58 -11.92 -28.29
CA MET A 370 7.31 -12.58 -27.98
C MET A 370 6.49 -12.93 -29.24
N ASN A 371 6.77 -12.28 -30.37
CA ASN A 371 6.06 -12.49 -31.63
C ASN A 371 6.83 -13.39 -32.62
N THR A 372 8.10 -13.69 -32.34
CA THR A 372 8.93 -14.69 -33.03
C THR A 372 8.85 -16.04 -32.35
#